data_AF-A0A5K1F922-F1
#
_entry.id   AF-A0A5K1F922-F1
#
_cell.length_a   1.000
_cell.length_b   1.000
_cell.length_c   1.000
_cell.angle_alpha   90.00
_cell.angle_beta   90.00
_cell.angle_gamma   90.00
#
_symmetry.space_group_name_H-M   'P 1'
#
loop_
_entity.id
_entity.type
_entity.pdbx_description
1 polymer ?
#
loop_
_entity_poly.entity_id
_entity_poly.type
_entity_poly.pdbx_seq_one_letter_code
_entity_poly.pdbx_strand_id
1 'polypeptide(L)'
;LPSDRLAVGGTTLSRDEPPSYVLERTFPGFFRKGTSVSLLSLGSRNLLLSLSDAVAFHRLPSLEAAVSLSKTKGASSYDWDDRRGFLCVGRQRKVIIYRHE
;
A
#
# COMPACT_ATOMS: atom_id res chain seq x y z
N LEU A 1 48.24 9.64 21.59
CA LEU A 1 47.36 8.52 22.01
C LEU A 1 47.25 8.60 23.52
N PRO A 2 46.04 8.79 24.05
CA PRO A 2 45.23 7.63 24.44
C PRO A 2 43.75 7.72 24.03
N SER A 3 43.10 6.57 24.11
CA SER A 3 41.69 6.24 23.95
C SER A 3 40.67 7.26 24.44
N ASP A 4 39.65 7.48 23.63
CA ASP A 4 38.27 7.60 24.15
C ASP A 4 37.32 6.85 23.21
N ARG A 5 37.00 5.61 23.62
CA ARG A 5 35.74 4.98 23.29
C ARG A 5 34.69 5.66 24.14
N LEU A 6 33.74 6.37 23.54
CA LEU A 6 32.48 6.69 24.21
C LEU A 6 31.29 6.46 23.28
N ALA A 7 30.53 5.43 23.68
CA ALA A 7 29.08 5.31 23.61
C ALA A 7 28.39 5.52 22.26
N VAL A 8 27.99 4.39 21.66
CA VAL A 8 26.70 4.29 20.97
C VAL A 8 25.62 4.52 22.03
N GLY A 9 25.33 5.79 22.29
CA GLY A 9 24.32 6.23 23.25
C GLY A 9 22.93 6.05 22.66
N GLY A 10 22.14 5.20 23.30
CA GLY A 10 20.74 4.99 22.96
C GLY A 10 19.96 6.30 23.04
N THR A 11 19.27 6.64 21.97
CA THR A 11 18.20 7.63 22.04
C THR A 11 16.93 6.87 22.35
N THR A 12 16.53 6.91 23.62
CA THR A 12 15.15 6.72 24.05
C THR A 12 14.28 7.62 23.17
N LEU A 13 13.61 7.04 22.16
CA LEU A 13 12.66 7.77 21.35
C LEU A 13 11.56 8.25 22.30
N SER A 14 11.46 9.57 22.45
CA SER A 14 10.33 10.18 23.14
C SER A 14 9.04 9.71 22.46
N ARG A 15 8.02 9.40 23.27
CA ARG A 15 6.78 8.76 22.81
C ARG A 15 5.99 9.59 21.78
N ASP A 16 6.38 10.85 21.57
CA ASP A 16 5.68 11.84 20.77
C ASP A 16 6.45 12.29 19.52
N GLU A 17 7.67 11.81 19.28
CA GLU A 17 8.37 12.09 18.02
C GLU A 17 7.93 11.09 16.94
N PRO A 18 7.40 11.54 15.79
CA PRO A 18 7.04 10.62 14.72
C PRO A 18 8.30 9.86 14.28
N PRO A 19 8.23 8.54 14.11
CA PRO A 19 9.38 7.75 13.71
C PRO A 19 9.96 8.32 12.42
N SER A 20 11.29 8.48 12.37
CA SER A 20 11.95 8.93 11.16
C SER A 20 11.74 7.89 10.05
N TYR A 21 11.14 8.31 8.95
CA TYR A 21 10.94 7.43 7.80
C TYR A 21 12.29 7.13 7.16
N VAL A 22 12.72 5.87 7.22
CA VAL A 22 13.92 5.37 6.52
C VAL A 22 13.48 4.64 5.26
N LEU A 23 14.12 4.94 4.13
CA LEU A 23 13.88 4.21 2.89
C LEU A 23 14.37 2.76 3.06
N GLU A 24 13.44 1.82 3.19
CA GLU A 24 13.76 0.40 3.30
C GLU A 24 14.05 -0.21 1.93
N ARG A 25 13.15 -0.02 0.96
CA ARG A 25 13.19 -0.67 -0.37
C ARG A 25 12.49 0.18 -1.45
N THR A 26 12.92 0.01 -2.69
CA THR A 26 12.29 0.59 -3.89
C THR A 26 11.88 -0.51 -4.85
N PHE A 27 10.63 -0.49 -5.33
CA PHE A 27 10.08 -1.44 -6.30
C PHE A 27 9.90 -0.77 -7.67
N PRO A 28 10.91 -0.84 -8.57
CA PRO A 28 10.81 -0.20 -9.88
C PRO A 28 9.71 -0.85 -10.73
N GLY A 29 9.01 -0.04 -11.52
CA GLY A 29 8.01 -0.53 -12.47
C GLY A 29 6.69 -0.99 -11.82
N PHE A 30 6.49 -0.77 -10.52
CA PHE A 30 5.25 -1.12 -9.83
C PHE A 30 4.02 -0.44 -10.45
N PHE A 31 4.19 0.80 -10.93
CA PHE A 31 3.16 1.54 -11.66
C PHE A 31 3.62 1.95 -13.05
N ARG A 32 2.68 1.95 -14.00
CA ARG A 32 2.92 2.49 -15.33
C ARG A 32 2.93 4.01 -15.29
N LYS A 33 3.92 4.60 -15.97
CA LYS A 33 4.04 6.05 -16.13
C LYS A 33 2.76 6.63 -16.73
N GLY A 34 2.26 7.71 -16.15
CA GLY A 34 1.07 8.43 -16.63
C GLY A 34 -0.28 7.85 -16.18
N THR A 35 -0.29 6.84 -15.30
CA THR A 35 -1.53 6.33 -14.71
C THR A 35 -1.85 7.03 -13.39
N SER A 36 -3.13 7.28 -13.11
CA SER A 36 -3.55 7.72 -11.78
C SER A 36 -3.29 6.61 -10.78
N VAL A 37 -2.55 6.93 -9.72
CA VAL A 37 -2.13 5.95 -8.71
C VAL A 37 -2.84 6.17 -7.40
N SER A 38 -3.38 5.10 -6.82
CA SER A 38 -3.93 5.09 -5.46
C SER A 38 -3.58 3.78 -4.77
N LEU A 39 -3.27 3.84 -3.48
CA LEU A 39 -2.83 2.72 -2.65
C LEU A 39 -3.64 2.66 -1.36
N LEU A 40 -4.03 1.45 -0.95
CA LEU A 40 -4.72 1.19 0.30
C LEU A 40 -4.15 -0.07 0.95
N SER A 41 -3.62 0.06 2.16
CA SER A 41 -3.11 -1.07 2.94
C SER A 41 -4.26 -1.74 3.70
N LEU A 42 -4.38 -3.06 3.55
CA LEU A 42 -5.30 -3.89 4.32
C LEU A 42 -4.51 -4.69 5.36
N GLY A 43 -4.21 -4.03 6.48
CA GLY A 43 -3.36 -4.58 7.54
C GLY A 43 -3.86 -5.91 8.11
N SER A 44 -5.17 -6.07 8.29
CA SER A 44 -5.80 -7.33 8.77
C SER A 44 -5.60 -8.52 7.83
N ARG A 45 -5.24 -8.26 6.56
CA ARG A 45 -5.14 -9.27 5.50
C ARG A 45 -3.74 -9.42 4.93
N ASN A 46 -2.78 -8.60 5.37
CA ASN A 46 -1.45 -8.52 4.77
C ASN A 46 -1.50 -8.31 3.24
N LEU A 47 -2.39 -7.43 2.79
CA LEU A 47 -2.55 -7.08 1.37
C LEU A 47 -2.40 -5.57 1.15
N LEU A 48 -1.88 -5.20 -0.01
CA LEU A 48 -1.93 -3.85 -0.55
C LEU A 48 -2.85 -3.86 -1.76
N LEU A 49 -3.88 -3.01 -1.75
CA LEU A 49 -4.64 -2.70 -2.94
C LEU A 49 -3.96 -1.54 -3.67
N SER A 50 -3.97 -1.63 -4.99
CA SER A 50 -3.47 -0.57 -5.84
C SER A 50 -4.42 -0.31 -6.99
N LEU A 51 -4.53 0.94 -7.40
CA LEU A 51 -5.14 1.35 -8.66
C LEU A 51 -4.08 2.00 -9.54
N SER A 52 -3.94 1.49 -10.76
CA SER A 52 -3.22 2.10 -11.88
C SER A 52 -4.16 2.05 -13.08
N ASP A 53 -3.96 1.14 -14.03
CA ASP A 53 -4.93 0.88 -15.11
C ASP A 53 -6.21 0.20 -14.59
N ALA A 54 -6.07 -0.64 -13.56
CA ALA A 54 -7.11 -1.42 -12.90
C ALA A 54 -6.76 -1.62 -11.42
N VAL A 55 -7.74 -2.04 -10.62
CA VAL A 55 -7.52 -2.45 -9.23
C VAL A 55 -6.79 -3.80 -9.20
N ALA A 56 -5.75 -3.88 -8.39
CA ALA A 56 -4.98 -5.10 -8.15
C ALA A 56 -4.69 -5.27 -6.66
N PHE A 57 -4.53 -6.53 -6.24
CA PHE A 57 -4.13 -6.92 -4.89
C PHE A 57 -2.69 -7.43 -4.94
N HIS A 58 -1.88 -6.98 -3.99
CA HIS A 58 -0.49 -7.39 -3.82
C HIS A 58 -0.29 -7.95 -2.44
N ARG A 59 0.53 -9.00 -2.31
CA ARG A 59 0.87 -9.58 -1.01
C ARG A 59 1.84 -8.66 -0.28
N LEU A 60 1.63 -8.44 1.00
CA LEU A 60 2.64 -7.82 1.86
C LEU A 60 3.47 -8.91 2.55
N PRO A 61 4.79 -8.70 2.75
CA PRO A 61 5.55 -7.50 2.38
C PRO A 61 6.18 -7.57 0.97
N SER A 62 5.95 -8.64 0.19
CA SER A 62 6.67 -8.88 -1.08
C SER A 62 6.26 -7.96 -2.23
N LEU A 63 5.07 -7.37 -2.16
CA LEU A 63 4.41 -6.61 -3.22
C LEU A 63 4.20 -7.41 -4.51
N GLU A 64 4.19 -8.74 -4.43
CA GLU A 64 3.83 -9.60 -5.55
C GLU A 64 2.34 -9.48 -5.86
N ALA A 65 2.00 -9.27 -7.13
CA ALA A 65 0.62 -9.21 -7.58
C ALA A 65 -0.06 -10.57 -7.38
N ALA A 66 -1.05 -10.63 -6.49
CA ALA A 66 -1.86 -11.82 -6.24
C ALA A 66 -2.99 -11.94 -7.27
N VAL A 67 -3.67 -10.83 -7.56
CA VAL A 67 -4.76 -10.79 -8.56
C VAL A 67 -4.94 -9.38 -9.12
N SER A 68 -5.30 -9.29 -10.40
CA SER A 68 -5.71 -8.05 -11.06
C SER A 68 -7.16 -8.15 -11.53
N LEU A 69 -7.99 -7.17 -11.14
CA LEU A 69 -9.39 -7.12 -11.49
C LEU A 69 -9.58 -6.41 -12.83
N SER A 70 -9.36 -7.10 -13.94
CA SER A 70 -9.43 -6.52 -15.30
C SER A 70 -10.75 -5.79 -15.63
N LYS A 71 -11.87 -6.18 -15.00
CA LYS A 71 -13.18 -5.52 -15.12
C LYS A 71 -13.22 -4.09 -14.55
N THR A 72 -12.21 -3.72 -13.77
CA THR A 72 -12.04 -2.38 -13.18
C THR A 72 -11.15 -1.47 -14.02
N LYS A 73 -10.78 -1.88 -15.25
CA LYS A 73 -10.02 -1.01 -16.15
C LYS A 73 -10.72 0.34 -16.35
N GLY A 74 -9.94 1.43 -16.22
CA GLY A 74 -10.44 2.79 -16.29
C GLY A 74 -11.19 3.27 -15.03
N ALA A 75 -11.01 2.56 -13.92
CA ALA A 75 -11.43 3.06 -12.62
C ALA A 75 -10.60 4.30 -12.22
N SER A 76 -11.25 5.21 -11.50
CA SER A 76 -10.64 6.45 -10.98
C SER A 76 -10.49 6.42 -9.46
N SER A 77 -11.25 5.56 -8.78
CA SER A 77 -11.24 5.43 -7.32
C SER A 77 -11.68 4.03 -6.90
N TYR A 78 -11.31 3.63 -5.69
CA TYR A 78 -11.79 2.43 -5.04
C TYR A 78 -11.74 2.60 -3.52
N ASP A 79 -12.47 1.76 -2.80
CA ASP A 79 -12.43 1.68 -1.34
C ASP A 79 -12.79 0.26 -0.86
N TRP A 80 -12.31 -0.12 0.32
CA TRP A 80 -12.51 -1.45 0.92
C TRP A 80 -13.20 -1.36 2.28
N ASP A 81 -14.33 -2.06 2.42
CA ASP A 81 -14.99 -2.28 3.71
C ASP A 81 -14.56 -3.63 4.28
N ASP A 82 -13.62 -3.60 5.23
CA ASP A 82 -13.08 -4.83 5.83
C ASP A 82 -14.10 -5.59 6.67
N ARG A 83 -15.02 -4.86 7.31
CA ARG A 83 -16.05 -5.45 8.17
C ARG A 83 -17.07 -6.22 7.35
N ARG A 84 -17.40 -5.73 6.15
CA ARG A 84 -18.40 -6.36 5.27
C ARG A 84 -17.79 -7.18 4.14
N GLY A 85 -16.48 -7.11 3.92
CA GLY A 85 -15.79 -7.81 2.83
C GLY A 85 -16.18 -7.29 1.44
N PHE A 86 -16.38 -5.97 1.30
CA PHE A 86 -16.74 -5.35 0.03
C PHE A 86 -15.60 -4.51 -0.55
N LEU A 87 -15.35 -4.66 -1.85
CA LEU A 87 -14.55 -3.74 -2.64
C LEU A 87 -15.47 -2.91 -3.52
N CYS A 88 -15.51 -1.60 -3.29
CA CYS A 88 -16.23 -0.63 -4.11
C CYS A 88 -15.25 0.01 -5.10
N VAL A 89 -15.63 0.09 -6.37
CA VAL A 89 -14.80 0.66 -7.43
C VAL A 89 -15.60 1.68 -8.24
N GLY A 90 -15.12 2.91 -8.29
CA GLY A 90 -15.66 3.99 -9.09
C GLY A 90 -14.99 4.05 -10.46
N ARG A 91 -15.80 4.04 -11.53
CA ARG A 91 -15.37 4.39 -12.88
C ARG A 91 -16.37 5.36 -13.50
N GLN A 92 -16.04 5.92 -14.66
CA GLN A 92 -16.92 6.87 -15.33
C GLN A 92 -18.37 6.34 -15.43
N ARG A 93 -19.31 7.07 -14.81
CA ARG A 93 -20.76 6.80 -14.76
C ARG A 93 -21.17 5.45 -14.13
N LYS A 94 -20.29 4.73 -13.44
CA LYS A 94 -20.60 3.40 -12.86
C LYS A 94 -19.86 3.16 -11.55
N VAL A 95 -20.54 2.52 -10.60
CA VAL A 95 -19.94 1.91 -9.41
C VAL A 95 -20.04 0.39 -9.54
N ILE A 96 -18.93 -0.31 -9.29
CA ILE A 96 -18.87 -1.77 -9.26
C ILE A 96 -18.58 -2.20 -7.83
N ILE A 97 -19.37 -3.14 -7.30
CA ILE A 97 -19.19 -3.68 -5.95
C ILE A 97 -18.84 -5.15 -6.08
N TYR A 98 -17.68 -5.55 -5.56
CA TYR A 98 -17.29 -6.94 -5.40
C TYR A 98 -17.51 -7.37 -3.96
N ARG A 99 -18.02 -8.59 -3.77
CA ARG A 99 -18.05 -9.27 -2.48
C ARG A 99 -16.93 -10.31 -2.46
N HIS A 100 -16.18 -10.34 -1.37
CA HIS A 100 -15.30 -11.46 -1.04
C HIS A 100 -16.14 -12.52 -0.31
N GLU A 101 -16.09 -13.77 -0.77
CA GLU A 101 -16.68 -14.93 -0.06
C GLU A 101 -15.67 -15.56 0.90
#